data_AF-A0A088S6E2-F1
#
_entry.id   AF-A0A088S6E2-F1
#
_cell.length_a   1.000
_cell.length_b   1.000
_cell.length_c   1.000
_cell.angle_alpha   90.00
_cell.angle_beta   90.00
_cell.angle_gamma   90.00
#
_symmetry.space_group_name_H-M   'P 1'
#
loop_
_entity.id
_entity.type
_entity.pdbx_description
1 polymer ?
#
loop_
_entity_poly.entity_id
_entity_poly.type
_entity_poly.pdbx_seq_one_letter_code
_entity_poly.pdbx_strand_id
1 'polypeptide(L)'
;MKECPPILGKDWPYISTHFINKNGSINSNLPKLSGIYAYQLINDPNKLYVGMSIDLSKRHITHVKNTVYKETHSPVFYAAVNKYGWDAFRLIILETTDLVDNNDKEAIMQIYEREQFYFNLCRPCYNVNLIAGPSYQGYIWTPEQSLQQSLKQRGISRPRPDKTGVSFKHSDETKNKIKLRAGGVIVEVYENDILLNSFNSLKKAGEFYNVHYSTIQRYGDTNKLWDNKYLFKLIPKVIRKSINNKVLIDVQLLPLDPSITISSQVRGTVVDILDKDNNLIYKFNTVSDACQY
;
A
#
# COMPACT_ATOMS: atom_id res chain seq x y z
N MET A 1 -13.84 -2.09 36.57
CA MET A 1 -12.50 -1.55 36.28
C MET A 1 -11.54 -2.20 37.28
N LYS A 2 -10.51 -2.92 36.82
CA LYS A 2 -9.56 -3.56 37.74
C LYS A 2 -8.65 -2.47 38.32
N GLU A 3 -8.59 -2.38 39.64
CA GLU A 3 -7.75 -1.41 40.35
C GLU A 3 -6.27 -1.62 39.98
N CYS A 4 -5.59 -0.52 39.62
CA CYS A 4 -4.15 -0.54 39.36
C CYS A 4 -3.40 -0.55 40.70
N PRO A 5 -2.42 -1.47 40.89
CA PRO A 5 -1.58 -1.52 42.08
C PRO A 5 -0.71 -0.25 42.21
N PRO A 6 -0.17 0.02 43.42
CA PRO A 6 0.31 1.35 43.75
C PRO A 6 1.56 1.74 42.96
N ILE A 7 1.53 2.98 42.46
CA ILE A 7 2.60 3.97 42.29
C ILE A 7 4.04 3.41 42.34
N LEU A 8 4.81 3.65 41.27
CA LEU A 8 6.30 3.73 41.32
C LEU A 8 6.70 4.75 42.40
N GLY A 9 6.78 4.29 43.65
CA GLY A 9 7.03 5.10 44.85
C GLY A 9 8.52 5.40 45.05
N LYS A 10 8.85 6.04 46.17
CA LYS A 10 10.23 6.40 46.56
C LYS A 10 11.18 5.20 46.64
N ASP A 11 10.64 4.02 46.91
CA ASP A 11 11.41 2.79 47.15
C ASP A 11 11.42 1.85 45.93
N TRP A 12 10.94 2.32 44.77
CA TRP A 12 10.94 1.52 43.56
C TRP A 12 12.34 1.51 42.93
N PRO A 13 12.85 0.36 42.48
CA PRO A 13 14.10 0.31 41.73
C PRO A 13 13.86 0.92 40.34
N TYR A 14 14.11 2.21 40.20
CA TYR A 14 14.25 2.88 38.91
C TYR A 14 15.61 3.58 38.89
N ILE A 15 16.19 3.65 37.70
CA ILE A 15 17.53 4.19 37.50
C ILE A 15 17.48 5.72 37.49
N SER A 16 16.53 6.27 36.74
CA SER A 16 16.40 7.72 36.59
C SER A 16 14.97 8.13 36.22
N THR A 17 14.65 9.39 36.54
CA THR A 17 13.40 10.04 36.13
C THR A 17 13.72 11.32 35.37
N HIS A 18 12.97 11.55 34.29
CA HIS A 18 13.17 12.65 33.36
C HIS A 18 11.84 13.37 33.10
N PHE A 19 11.81 14.67 33.36
CA PHE A 19 10.66 15.51 33.04
C PHE A 19 10.67 15.89 31.56
N ILE A 20 9.47 15.95 30.98
CA ILE A 20 9.28 16.20 29.56
C ILE A 20 8.67 17.59 29.41
N ASN A 21 9.17 18.38 28.48
CA ASN A 21 8.63 19.70 28.15
C ASN A 21 7.40 19.56 27.24
N LYS A 22 6.65 20.65 27.05
CA LYS A 22 5.44 20.70 26.20
C LYS A 22 5.63 20.17 24.78
N ASN A 23 6.81 20.36 24.22
CA ASN A 23 7.17 19.91 22.87
C ASN A 23 7.68 18.45 22.82
N GLY A 24 7.65 17.73 23.94
CA GLY A 24 8.17 16.39 24.06
C GLY A 24 9.68 16.30 24.28
N SER A 25 10.41 17.41 24.44
CA SER A 25 11.86 17.36 24.72
C SER A 25 12.16 17.06 26.18
N ILE A 26 13.30 16.44 26.44
CA ILE A 26 13.82 16.18 27.79
C ILE A 26 15.09 17.02 27.99
N ASN A 27 15.23 17.65 29.16
CA ASN A 27 16.35 18.57 29.46
C ASN A 27 17.69 17.87 29.74
N SER A 28 17.71 16.53 29.73
CA SER A 28 18.87 15.70 30.01
C SER A 28 19.06 14.67 28.89
N ASN A 29 20.31 14.38 28.56
CA ASN A 29 20.61 13.35 27.58
C ASN A 29 20.16 11.98 28.10
N LEU A 30 19.26 11.33 27.37
CA LEU A 30 18.93 9.93 27.62
C LEU A 30 20.14 9.06 27.26
N PRO A 31 20.43 8.03 28.07
CA PRO A 31 21.52 7.12 27.77
C PRO A 31 21.26 6.42 26.45
N LYS A 32 22.33 6.25 25.67
CA LYS A 32 22.32 5.44 24.44
C LYS A 32 22.50 3.98 24.83
N LEU A 33 21.49 3.44 25.52
CA LEU A 33 21.44 2.08 26.06
C LEU A 33 20.11 1.42 25.69
N SER A 34 20.09 0.09 25.78
CA SER A 34 18.85 -0.69 25.72
C SER A 34 18.22 -0.74 27.10
N GLY A 35 16.93 -1.05 27.18
CA GLY A 35 16.29 -1.24 28.47
C GLY A 35 14.78 -1.10 28.48
N ILE A 36 14.25 -1.01 29.70
CA ILE A 36 12.83 -0.86 29.98
C ILE A 36 12.57 0.54 30.52
N TYR A 37 11.54 1.18 29.99
CA TYR A 37 11.12 2.51 30.40
C TYR A 37 9.61 2.58 30.65
N ALA A 38 9.19 3.62 31.34
CA ALA A 38 7.79 3.93 31.55
C ALA A 38 7.49 5.42 31.35
N TYR A 39 6.34 5.73 30.75
CA TYR A 39 5.75 7.07 30.80
C TYR A 39 4.64 7.06 31.83
N GLN A 40 4.79 7.88 32.88
CA GLN A 40 3.83 7.96 33.98
C GLN A 40 3.18 9.34 34.02
N LEU A 41 1.86 9.38 34.22
CA LEU A 41 1.15 10.64 34.38
C LEU A 41 1.49 11.23 35.75
N ILE A 42 1.91 12.51 35.78
CA ILE A 42 2.37 13.16 37.01
C ILE A 42 1.22 13.28 38.02
N ASN A 43 0.02 13.66 37.54
CA ASN A 43 -1.15 13.91 38.39
C ASN A 43 -1.92 12.64 38.79
N ASP A 44 -1.66 11.52 38.12
CA ASP A 44 -2.25 10.23 38.45
C ASP A 44 -1.17 9.14 38.29
N PRO A 45 -0.34 8.92 39.32
CA PRO A 45 0.80 8.01 39.22
C PRO A 45 0.40 6.54 38.98
N ASN A 46 -0.87 6.17 39.15
CA ASN A 46 -1.35 4.83 38.81
C ASN A 46 -1.53 4.64 37.30
N LYS A 47 -1.49 5.73 36.52
CA LYS A 47 -1.60 5.69 35.07
C LYS A 47 -0.23 5.77 34.42
N LEU A 48 0.17 4.67 33.79
CA LEU A 48 1.45 4.58 33.11
C LEU A 48 1.41 3.67 31.87
N TYR A 49 2.37 3.91 30.98
CA TYR A 49 2.75 3.07 29.85
C TYR A 49 4.13 2.48 30.16
N VAL A 50 4.34 1.19 29.90
CA VAL A 50 5.66 0.53 29.94
C VAL A 50 6.04 0.13 28.53
N GLY A 51 7.32 0.25 28.19
CA GLY A 51 7.82 -0.31 26.95
C GLY A 51 9.30 -0.66 27.01
N MET A 52 9.72 -1.48 26.05
CA MET A 52 11.13 -1.78 25.82
C MET A 52 11.73 -0.99 24.64
N SER A 53 13.05 -0.81 24.69
CA SER A 53 13.82 -0.34 23.55
C SER A 53 15.24 -0.89 23.53
N ILE A 54 15.77 -1.10 22.33
CA ILE A 54 17.20 -1.33 22.07
C ILE A 54 18.00 -0.01 22.11
N ASP A 55 17.33 1.12 21.88
CA ASP A 55 17.91 2.46 22.01
C ASP A 55 16.87 3.39 22.62
N LEU A 56 17.00 3.67 23.92
CA LEU A 56 16.04 4.47 24.69
C LEU A 56 15.89 5.89 24.13
N SER A 57 17.01 6.51 23.74
CA SER A 57 17.04 7.86 23.17
C SER A 57 16.27 7.93 21.84
N LYS A 58 16.56 7.01 20.91
CA LYS A 58 15.81 6.94 19.63
C LYS A 58 14.33 6.65 19.86
N ARG A 59 14.00 5.76 20.78
CA ARG A 59 12.60 5.39 21.06
C ARG A 59 11.78 6.57 21.56
N HIS A 60 12.35 7.37 22.46
CA HIS A 60 11.68 8.58 22.94
C HIS A 60 11.38 9.54 21.78
N ILE A 61 12.36 9.82 20.92
CA ILE A 61 12.19 10.66 19.71
C ILE A 61 11.08 10.10 18.81
N THR A 62 11.04 8.78 18.62
CA THR A 62 10.01 8.10 17.82
C THR A 62 8.62 8.29 18.42
N HIS A 63 8.45 8.19 19.74
CA HIS A 63 7.15 8.47 20.37
C HIS A 63 6.68 9.89 20.13
N VAL A 64 7.57 10.87 20.29
CA VAL A 64 7.25 12.29 20.03
C VAL A 64 6.81 12.47 18.57
N LYS A 65 7.55 11.92 17.61
CA LYS A 65 7.17 11.97 16.18
C LYS A 65 5.81 11.29 15.92
N ASN A 66 5.58 10.11 16.47
CA ASN A 66 4.34 9.36 16.26
C ASN A 66 3.11 10.12 16.78
N THR A 67 3.24 10.88 17.87
CA THR A 67 2.13 11.76 18.34
C THR A 67 1.81 12.86 17.34
N VAL A 68 2.81 13.42 16.67
CA VAL A 68 2.64 14.47 15.65
C VAL A 68 1.99 13.92 14.38
N TYR A 69 2.45 12.76 13.90
CA TYR A 69 2.01 12.16 12.63
C TYR A 69 0.80 11.23 12.75
N LYS A 70 0.29 10.96 13.97
CA LYS A 70 -0.85 10.07 14.25
C LYS A 70 -0.68 8.63 13.71
N GLU A 71 0.55 8.14 13.62
CA GLU A 71 0.85 6.75 13.27
C GLU A 71 0.79 5.87 14.53
N THR A 72 -0.14 4.90 14.64
CA THR A 72 -0.40 4.28 15.97
C THR A 72 -0.24 2.76 16.04
N HIS A 73 0.86 2.34 16.69
CA HIS A 73 1.05 0.99 17.25
C HIS A 73 0.57 0.84 18.72
N SER A 74 0.29 1.95 19.43
CA SER A 74 -0.33 1.95 20.77
C SER A 74 -1.31 3.12 20.91
N PRO A 75 -2.58 2.96 20.50
CA PRO A 75 -3.53 4.06 20.40
C PRO A 75 -3.89 4.69 21.76
N VAL A 76 -3.88 3.90 22.85
CA VAL A 76 -4.32 4.38 24.17
C VAL A 76 -3.30 5.34 24.79
N PHE A 77 -2.01 5.00 24.75
CA PHE A 77 -0.95 5.90 25.24
C PHE A 77 -0.94 7.23 24.47
N TYR A 78 -0.95 7.19 23.14
CA TYR A 78 -0.91 8.42 22.34
C TYR A 78 -2.19 9.27 22.49
N ALA A 79 -3.36 8.64 22.67
CA ALA A 79 -4.58 9.36 23.01
C ALA A 79 -4.46 10.09 24.35
N ALA A 80 -3.81 9.48 25.35
CA ALA A 80 -3.55 10.12 26.64
C ALA A 80 -2.57 11.30 26.50
N VAL A 81 -1.49 11.14 25.74
CA VAL A 81 -0.56 12.25 25.46
C VAL A 81 -1.25 13.41 24.73
N ASN A 82 -2.07 13.12 23.72
CA ASN A 82 -2.83 14.14 22.99
C ASN A 82 -3.85 14.87 23.88
N LYS A 83 -4.38 14.18 24.91
CA LYS A 83 -5.35 14.75 25.85
C LYS A 83 -4.69 15.64 26.90
N TYR A 84 -3.58 15.20 27.48
CA TYR A 84 -2.97 15.86 28.65
C TYR A 84 -1.73 16.70 28.31
N GLY A 85 -1.11 16.50 27.16
CA GLY A 85 0.17 17.10 26.79
C GLY A 85 1.37 16.28 27.28
N TRP A 86 2.53 16.46 26.63
CA TRP A 86 3.77 15.79 27.00
C TRP A 86 4.28 16.20 28.39
N ASP A 87 4.06 17.45 28.79
CA ASP A 87 4.45 18.01 30.09
C ASP A 87 3.65 17.45 31.28
N ALA A 88 2.53 16.77 31.01
CA ALA A 88 1.80 16.02 32.04
C ALA A 88 2.43 14.67 32.38
N PHE A 89 3.44 14.23 31.61
CA PHE A 89 4.11 12.95 31.80
C PHE A 89 5.56 13.12 32.25
N ARG A 90 6.04 12.12 32.99
CA ARG A 90 7.47 11.90 33.24
C ARG A 90 7.91 10.58 32.59
N LEU A 91 9.12 10.58 32.05
CA LEU A 91 9.79 9.37 31.58
C LEU A 91 10.63 8.78 32.72
N ILE A 92 10.44 7.50 33.00
CA ILE A 92 11.15 6.76 34.04
C ILE A 92 11.93 5.65 33.36
N ILE A 93 13.23 5.57 33.63
CA ILE A 93 14.07 4.45 33.21
C ILE A 93 14.03 3.41 34.32
N LEU A 94 13.39 2.28 34.05
CA LEU A 94 13.21 1.20 35.01
C LEU A 94 14.46 0.32 35.07
N GLU A 95 15.02 0.01 33.91
CA GLU A 95 16.17 -0.88 33.78
C GLU A 95 16.96 -0.54 32.52
N THR A 96 18.29 -0.66 32.58
CA THR A 96 19.18 -0.50 31.43
C THR A 96 20.06 -1.72 31.27
N THR A 97 20.38 -2.03 30.03
CA THR A 97 21.42 -2.98 29.63
C THR A 97 22.25 -2.36 28.51
N ASP A 98 23.37 -2.98 28.16
CA ASP A 98 24.20 -2.54 27.05
C ASP A 98 23.40 -2.49 25.74
N LEU A 99 23.94 -1.77 24.74
CA LEU A 99 23.31 -1.71 23.43
C LEU A 99 23.24 -3.12 22.82
N VAL A 100 22.03 -3.59 22.58
CA VAL A 100 21.76 -4.89 21.99
C VAL A 100 21.80 -4.76 20.48
N ASP A 101 22.47 -5.68 19.79
CA ASP A 101 22.36 -5.78 18.34
C ASP A 101 20.95 -6.24 17.98
N ASN A 102 20.31 -5.59 17.00
CA ASN A 102 18.99 -5.99 16.52
C ASN A 102 18.96 -7.43 15.97
N ASN A 103 20.10 -8.03 15.65
CA ASN A 103 20.23 -9.41 15.20
C ASN A 103 20.45 -10.41 16.35
N ASP A 104 20.77 -9.93 17.55
CA ASP A 104 20.96 -10.77 18.73
C ASP A 104 19.61 -11.14 19.35
N LYS A 105 19.06 -12.25 18.87
CA LYS A 105 17.75 -12.74 19.29
C LYS A 105 17.70 -13.12 20.78
N GLU A 106 18.82 -13.55 21.37
CA GLU A 106 18.86 -13.98 22.76
C GLU A 106 18.80 -12.78 23.70
N ALA A 107 19.63 -11.76 23.43
CA ALA A 107 19.60 -10.51 24.19
C ALA A 107 18.23 -9.80 24.05
N ILE A 108 17.61 -9.83 22.87
CA ILE A 108 16.26 -9.31 22.67
C ILE A 108 15.22 -10.10 23.49
N MET A 109 15.35 -11.43 23.55
CA MET A 109 14.44 -12.26 24.33
C MET A 109 14.53 -11.94 25.82
N GLN A 110 15.75 -11.74 26.35
CA GLN A 110 15.94 -11.32 27.73
C GLN A 110 15.24 -9.97 28.01
N ILE A 111 15.35 -9.00 27.11
CA ILE A 111 14.63 -7.72 27.24
C ILE A 111 13.11 -7.94 27.26
N TYR A 112 12.57 -8.86 26.45
CA TYR A 112 11.14 -9.18 26.49
C TYR A 112 10.70 -9.80 27.83
N GLU A 113 11.50 -10.69 28.40
CA GLU A 113 11.22 -11.25 29.72
C GLU A 113 11.18 -10.16 30.80
N ARG A 114 12.11 -9.19 30.73
CA ARG A 114 12.10 -8.02 31.62
C ARG A 114 10.89 -7.13 31.38
N GLU A 115 10.49 -6.87 30.14
CA GLU A 115 9.27 -6.13 29.82
C GLU A 115 8.02 -6.83 30.40
N GLN A 116 7.93 -8.16 30.26
CA GLN A 116 6.82 -8.95 30.83
C GLN A 116 6.81 -8.88 32.36
N PHE A 117 7.98 -8.94 33.00
CA PHE A 117 8.12 -8.74 34.44
C PHE A 117 7.51 -7.39 34.86
N TYR A 118 7.84 -6.29 34.17
CA TYR A 118 7.27 -4.97 34.49
C TYR A 118 5.79 -4.83 34.12
N PHE A 119 5.28 -5.52 33.10
CA PHE A 119 3.84 -5.58 32.83
C PHE A 119 3.07 -6.24 33.98
N ASN A 120 3.56 -7.38 34.46
CA ASN A 120 2.94 -8.12 35.56
C ASN A 120 2.98 -7.31 36.87
N LEU A 121 4.11 -6.64 37.09
CA LEU A 121 4.39 -5.87 38.29
C LEU A 121 3.61 -4.54 38.32
N CYS A 122 3.67 -3.74 37.26
CA CYS A 122 3.10 -2.39 37.23
C CYS A 122 1.64 -2.34 36.75
N ARG A 123 1.18 -3.37 36.01
CA ARG A 123 -0.14 -3.43 35.36
C ARG A 123 -0.49 -2.13 34.59
N PRO A 124 0.33 -1.73 33.60
CA PRO A 124 0.18 -0.45 32.92
C PRO A 124 -1.18 -0.31 32.23
N CYS A 125 -1.88 0.80 32.50
CA CYS A 125 -3.20 1.05 31.93
C CYS A 125 -3.17 1.58 30.49
N TYR A 126 -2.03 2.11 30.04
CA TYR A 126 -1.87 2.66 28.69
C TYR A 126 -1.32 1.65 27.67
N ASN A 127 -0.91 0.47 28.12
CA ASN A 127 -0.55 -0.64 27.25
C ASN A 127 -1.81 -1.40 26.83
N VAL A 128 -2.02 -1.53 25.52
CA VAL A 128 -3.13 -2.34 24.98
C VAL A 128 -2.79 -3.82 24.99
N ASN A 129 -1.54 -4.16 24.66
CA ASN A 129 -1.03 -5.51 24.74
C ASN A 129 -0.16 -5.65 25.99
N LEU A 130 -0.57 -6.53 26.91
CA LEU A 130 0.14 -6.85 28.16
C LEU A 130 0.98 -8.13 28.05
N ILE A 131 1.17 -8.63 26.82
CA ILE A 131 2.11 -9.69 26.50
C ILE A 131 3.31 -9.02 25.83
N ALA A 132 4.47 -9.11 26.46
CA ALA A 132 5.73 -8.62 25.93
C ALA A 132 6.16 -9.46 24.71
N GLY A 133 6.92 -8.85 23.81
CA GLY A 133 7.36 -9.52 22.59
C GLY A 133 7.28 -8.64 21.34
N PRO A 134 7.60 -9.20 20.18
CA PRO A 134 7.55 -8.47 18.93
C PRO A 134 6.12 -7.97 18.70
N SER A 135 6.00 -6.67 18.36
CA SER A 135 4.76 -6.14 17.82
C SER A 135 4.33 -6.91 16.58
N TYR A 136 3.05 -6.82 16.19
CA TYR A 136 2.42 -7.55 15.09
C TYR A 136 3.27 -7.70 13.79
N GLN A 137 4.16 -6.76 13.49
CA GLN A 137 5.16 -6.88 12.42
C GLN A 137 6.33 -7.77 12.87
N GLY A 138 6.10 -9.08 12.95
CA GLY A 138 7.16 -10.08 13.25
C GLY A 138 6.75 -11.15 14.25
N TYR A 139 5.57 -11.04 14.86
CA TYR A 139 5.01 -12.09 15.69
C TYR A 139 4.69 -13.33 14.85
N ILE A 140 5.42 -14.43 15.10
CA ILE A 140 5.10 -15.74 14.54
C ILE A 140 3.99 -16.32 15.42
N TRP A 141 2.80 -16.45 14.85
CA TRP A 141 1.65 -17.04 15.53
C TRP A 141 1.94 -18.50 15.86
N THR A 142 1.59 -18.94 17.08
CA THR A 142 1.60 -20.38 17.36
C THR A 142 0.56 -21.09 16.50
N PRO A 143 0.72 -22.40 16.20
CA PRO A 143 -0.29 -23.15 15.44
C PRO A 143 -1.68 -23.05 16.06
N GLU A 144 -1.77 -23.06 17.38
CA GLU A 144 -3.03 -22.93 18.13
C GLU A 144 -3.67 -21.55 17.99
N GLN A 145 -2.90 -20.47 18.10
CA GLN A 145 -3.41 -19.11 17.92
C GLN A 145 -3.84 -18.86 16.47
N SER A 146 -3.05 -19.35 15.51
CA SER A 146 -3.38 -19.30 14.08
C SER A 146 -4.69 -20.05 13.80
N LEU A 147 -4.85 -21.24 14.40
CA LEU A 147 -6.10 -22.02 14.32
C LEU A 147 -7.27 -21.28 14.95
N GLN A 148 -7.13 -20.72 16.16
CA GLN A 148 -8.19 -19.94 16.80
C GLN A 148 -8.57 -18.71 15.99
N GLN A 149 -7.60 -18.00 15.41
CA GLN A 149 -7.85 -16.85 14.55
C GLN A 149 -8.56 -17.27 13.25
N SER A 150 -8.14 -18.39 12.66
CA SER A 150 -8.79 -19.00 11.49
C SER A 150 -10.22 -19.44 11.82
N LEU A 151 -10.46 -20.06 12.97
CA LEU A 151 -11.80 -20.45 13.45
C LEU A 151 -12.67 -19.22 13.74
N LYS A 152 -12.11 -18.16 14.33
CA LYS A 152 -12.81 -16.87 14.50
C LYS A 152 -13.16 -16.24 13.15
N GLN A 153 -12.31 -16.38 12.13
CA GLN A 153 -12.59 -15.85 10.80
C GLN A 153 -13.54 -16.74 9.98
N ARG A 154 -13.52 -18.06 10.20
CA ARG A 154 -14.41 -19.04 9.59
C ARG A 154 -15.79 -18.96 10.25
N GLY A 155 -16.76 -18.41 9.53
CA GLY A 155 -18.13 -18.24 10.01
C GLY A 155 -18.49 -16.80 10.35
N ILE A 156 -17.50 -15.92 10.56
CA ILE A 156 -17.69 -14.48 10.36
C ILE A 156 -17.65 -14.25 8.85
N SER A 157 -18.76 -14.56 8.17
CA SER A 157 -19.16 -13.70 7.06
C SER A 157 -19.20 -12.32 7.68
N ARG A 158 -18.16 -11.50 7.48
CA ARG A 158 -18.31 -10.07 7.75
C ARG A 158 -19.59 -9.74 7.01
N PRO A 159 -20.68 -9.29 7.66
CA PRO A 159 -21.77 -8.73 6.90
C PRO A 159 -21.08 -7.72 6.00
N ARG A 160 -21.11 -7.98 4.68
CA ARG A 160 -20.67 -6.96 3.73
C ARG A 160 -21.44 -5.74 4.20
N PRO A 161 -20.77 -4.64 4.58
CA PRO A 161 -21.44 -3.47 5.13
C PRO A 161 -22.63 -3.21 4.23
N ASP A 162 -23.79 -3.52 4.80
CA ASP A 162 -25.16 -3.37 4.40
C ASP A 162 -25.35 -2.41 3.22
N LYS A 163 -24.96 -2.79 1.99
CA LYS A 163 -25.22 -2.02 0.75
C LYS A 163 -24.90 -0.51 0.81
N THR A 164 -24.15 -0.04 1.80
CA THR A 164 -23.76 1.36 2.04
C THR A 164 -22.24 1.52 2.01
N GLY A 165 -21.50 0.40 2.08
CA GLY A 165 -20.16 0.35 1.51
C GLY A 165 -20.28 0.49 0.01
N VAL A 166 -20.21 1.73 -0.48
CA VAL A 166 -20.13 2.06 -1.90
C VAL A 166 -19.04 1.15 -2.48
N SER A 167 -19.43 0.07 -3.15
CA SER A 167 -18.55 -0.46 -4.18
C SER A 167 -18.42 0.74 -5.10
N PHE A 168 -17.23 1.33 -5.15
CA PHE A 168 -16.98 2.35 -6.13
C PHE A 168 -17.20 1.64 -7.46
N LYS A 169 -18.41 1.76 -8.01
CA LYS A 169 -18.72 1.31 -9.35
C LYS A 169 -17.70 2.06 -10.18
N HIS A 170 -16.69 1.35 -10.68
CA HIS A 170 -15.71 1.96 -11.55
C HIS A 170 -16.48 2.71 -12.64
N SER A 171 -16.11 3.96 -12.87
CA SER A 171 -16.66 4.70 -14.00
C SER A 171 -16.47 3.86 -15.27
N ASP A 172 -17.34 4.03 -16.25
CA ASP A 172 -17.21 3.27 -17.50
C ASP A 172 -15.85 3.56 -18.18
N GLU A 173 -15.31 4.77 -18.00
CA GLU A 173 -13.94 5.11 -18.36
C GLU A 173 -12.90 4.20 -17.68
N THR A 174 -13.01 4.01 -16.36
CA THR A 174 -12.08 3.15 -15.61
C THR A 174 -12.21 1.69 -16.01
N LYS A 175 -13.44 1.19 -16.21
CA LYS A 175 -13.68 -0.18 -16.73
C LYS A 175 -13.05 -0.35 -18.11
N ASN A 176 -13.17 0.65 -18.98
CA ASN A 176 -12.59 0.62 -20.31
C ASN A 176 -11.05 0.62 -20.25
N LYS A 177 -10.42 1.44 -19.40
CA LYS A 177 -8.96 1.41 -19.17
C LYS A 177 -8.48 0.04 -18.69
N ILE A 178 -9.21 -0.59 -17.76
CA ILE A 178 -8.90 -1.94 -17.26
C ILE A 178 -9.02 -2.98 -18.38
N LYS A 179 -10.12 -2.97 -19.14
CA LYS A 179 -10.33 -3.87 -20.28
C LYS A 179 -9.23 -3.73 -21.35
N LEU A 180 -8.84 -2.49 -21.67
CA LEU A 180 -7.76 -2.22 -22.62
C LEU A 180 -6.41 -2.76 -22.14
N ARG A 181 -6.11 -2.66 -20.84
CA ARG A 181 -4.86 -3.16 -20.25
C ARG A 181 -4.83 -4.68 -20.07
N ALA A 182 -5.98 -5.32 -19.87
CA ALA A 182 -6.09 -6.78 -19.70
C ALA A 182 -5.56 -7.57 -20.92
N GLY A 183 -5.66 -7.00 -22.12
CA GLY A 183 -5.13 -7.60 -23.35
C GLY A 183 -3.60 -7.52 -23.50
N GLY A 184 -2.89 -6.86 -22.57
CA GLY A 184 -1.47 -6.58 -22.67
C GLY A 184 -1.15 -5.35 -23.51
N VAL A 185 0.07 -4.83 -23.33
CA VAL A 185 0.53 -3.57 -23.93
C VAL A 185 1.77 -3.84 -24.78
N ILE A 186 1.84 -3.17 -25.93
CA ILE A 186 3.00 -3.08 -26.80
C ILE A 186 3.68 -1.73 -26.53
N VAL A 187 5.01 -1.75 -26.51
CA VAL A 187 5.82 -0.54 -26.30
C VAL A 187 6.54 -0.24 -27.60
N GLU A 188 6.27 0.92 -28.17
CA GLU A 188 7.01 1.47 -29.32
C GLU A 188 7.93 2.57 -28.84
N VAL A 189 9.18 2.55 -29.31
CA VAL A 189 10.23 3.48 -28.87
C VAL A 189 10.67 4.33 -30.05
N TYR A 190 10.59 5.64 -29.89
CA TYR A 190 10.92 6.61 -30.91
C TYR A 190 12.11 7.49 -30.51
N GLU A 191 12.87 7.92 -31.50
CA GLU A 191 13.89 8.96 -31.40
C GLU A 191 13.68 9.93 -32.56
N ASN A 192 13.47 11.22 -32.27
CA ASN A 192 13.16 12.25 -33.28
C ASN A 192 12.05 11.83 -34.26
N ASP A 193 10.94 11.30 -33.73
CA ASP A 193 9.79 10.78 -34.47
C ASP A 193 10.04 9.54 -35.36
N ILE A 194 11.24 8.97 -35.34
CA ILE A 194 11.58 7.73 -36.03
C ILE A 194 11.36 6.54 -35.08
N LEU A 195 10.56 5.56 -35.50
CA LEU A 195 10.36 4.32 -34.75
C LEU A 195 11.64 3.49 -34.77
N LEU A 196 12.24 3.27 -33.60
CA LEU A 196 13.43 2.43 -33.46
C LEU A 196 13.02 0.97 -33.25
N ASN A 197 12.29 0.71 -32.17
CA ASN A 197 12.00 -0.65 -31.69
C ASN A 197 10.53 -0.79 -31.25
N SER A 198 10.00 -2.02 -31.34
CA SER A 198 8.65 -2.39 -30.86
C SER A 198 8.72 -3.66 -30.01
N PHE A 199 8.18 -3.61 -28.79
CA PHE A 199 8.22 -4.71 -27.83
C PHE A 199 6.83 -5.19 -27.44
N ASN A 200 6.67 -6.50 -27.24
CA ASN A 200 5.39 -7.12 -26.88
C ASN A 200 5.03 -7.05 -25.38
N SER A 201 5.90 -6.45 -24.56
CA SER A 201 5.67 -6.20 -23.14
C SER A 201 6.57 -5.08 -22.60
N LEU A 202 6.12 -4.40 -21.55
CA LEU A 202 6.91 -3.41 -20.80
C LEU A 202 8.20 -4.00 -20.23
N LYS A 203 8.15 -5.25 -19.76
CA LYS A 203 9.31 -5.92 -19.15
C LYS A 203 10.44 -6.14 -20.15
N LYS A 204 10.13 -6.61 -21.37
CA LYS A 204 11.13 -6.81 -22.43
C LYS A 204 11.76 -5.50 -22.88
N ALA A 205 10.96 -4.43 -22.99
CA ALA A 205 11.49 -3.10 -23.27
C ALA A 205 12.44 -2.63 -22.15
N GLY A 206 12.06 -2.87 -20.89
CA GLY A 206 12.87 -2.54 -19.73
C GLY A 206 14.22 -3.26 -19.71
N GLU A 207 14.22 -4.56 -19.99
CA GLU A 207 15.44 -5.37 -20.11
C GLU A 207 16.36 -4.85 -21.22
N PHE A 208 15.81 -4.47 -22.38
CA PHE A 208 16.60 -3.97 -23.51
C PHE A 208 17.29 -2.62 -23.24
N TYR A 209 16.58 -1.66 -22.62
CA TYR A 209 17.13 -0.34 -22.31
C TYR A 209 17.80 -0.27 -20.93
N ASN A 210 17.85 -1.38 -20.19
CA ASN A 210 18.31 -1.45 -18.80
C ASN A 210 17.56 -0.46 -17.87
N VAL A 211 16.24 -0.40 -18.02
CA VAL A 211 15.35 0.48 -17.24
C VAL A 211 14.23 -0.33 -16.61
N HIS A 212 13.86 -0.02 -15.37
CA HIS A 212 12.71 -0.66 -14.74
C HIS A 212 11.40 -0.39 -15.52
N TYR A 213 10.58 -1.42 -15.71
CA TYR A 213 9.36 -1.37 -16.54
C TYR A 213 8.37 -0.26 -16.12
N SER A 214 8.31 0.07 -14.84
CA SER A 214 7.45 1.14 -14.31
C SER A 214 7.88 2.52 -14.80
N THR A 215 9.18 2.73 -15.04
CA THR A 215 9.71 3.98 -15.61
C THR A 215 9.22 4.12 -17.05
N ILE A 216 9.35 3.06 -17.87
CA ILE A 216 8.83 3.05 -19.24
C ILE A 216 7.32 3.33 -19.24
N GLN A 217 6.57 2.71 -18.34
CA GLN A 217 5.14 2.96 -18.20
C GLN A 217 4.84 4.43 -17.87
N ARG A 218 5.55 5.01 -16.90
CA ARG A 218 5.38 6.41 -16.49
C ARG A 218 5.69 7.39 -17.62
N TYR A 219 6.79 7.18 -18.35
CA TYR A 219 7.18 8.05 -19.45
C TYR A 219 6.23 7.88 -20.65
N GLY A 220 5.72 6.67 -20.90
CA GLY A 220 4.71 6.44 -21.93
C GLY A 220 3.31 6.99 -21.60
N ASP A 221 2.90 6.95 -20.33
CA ASP A 221 1.64 7.57 -19.90
C ASP A 221 1.71 9.12 -19.93
N THR A 222 2.92 9.70 -19.84
CA THR A 222 3.13 11.16 -19.82
C THR A 222 3.59 11.75 -21.16
N ASN A 223 3.87 10.93 -22.17
CA ASN A 223 4.47 11.34 -23.45
C ASN A 223 5.72 12.24 -23.29
N LYS A 224 6.52 12.00 -22.24
CA LYS A 224 7.78 12.71 -22.01
C LYS A 224 8.95 11.92 -22.56
N LEU A 225 10.00 12.63 -22.94
CA LEU A 225 11.27 12.02 -23.31
C LEU A 225 11.94 11.44 -22.06
N TRP A 226 12.33 10.17 -22.14
CA TRP A 226 13.26 9.56 -21.20
C TRP A 226 14.69 9.85 -21.65
N ASP A 227 15.51 10.29 -20.71
CA ASP A 227 16.92 10.70 -20.95
C ASP A 227 17.08 11.76 -22.06
N ASN A 228 16.07 12.62 -22.23
CA ASN A 228 15.98 13.62 -23.31
C ASN A 228 16.15 13.05 -24.73
N LYS A 229 15.99 11.74 -24.92
CA LYS A 229 16.32 11.05 -26.16
C LYS A 229 15.18 10.18 -26.68
N TYR A 230 14.58 9.36 -25.81
CA TYR A 230 13.62 8.34 -26.23
C TYR A 230 12.19 8.69 -25.82
N LEU A 231 11.26 8.58 -26.75
CA LEU A 231 9.82 8.65 -26.48
C LEU A 231 9.22 7.24 -26.48
N PHE A 232 8.56 6.87 -25.39
CA PHE A 232 7.83 5.61 -25.29
C PHE A 232 6.35 5.81 -25.63
N LYS A 233 5.78 5.04 -26.55
CA LYS A 233 4.34 4.97 -26.80
C LYS A 233 3.78 3.61 -26.37
N LEU A 234 2.73 3.64 -25.56
CA LEU A 234 2.07 2.44 -25.03
C LEU A 234 0.80 2.16 -25.82
N ILE A 235 0.79 1.06 -26.58
CA ILE A 235 -0.34 0.68 -27.42
C ILE A 235 -0.99 -0.58 -26.84
N PRO A 236 -2.25 -0.54 -26.40
CA PRO A 236 -3.00 -1.74 -26.04
C PRO A 236 -3.06 -2.71 -27.21
N LYS A 237 -2.75 -4.00 -26.99
CA LYS A 237 -2.76 -5.04 -28.05
C LYS A 237 -4.11 -5.14 -28.76
N VAL A 238 -5.19 -4.92 -28.02
CA VAL A 238 -6.57 -4.91 -28.56
C VAL A 238 -6.72 -3.86 -29.66
N ILE A 239 -6.13 -2.67 -29.47
CA ILE A 239 -6.17 -1.57 -30.44
C ILE A 239 -5.29 -1.89 -31.65
N ARG A 240 -4.06 -2.40 -31.45
CA ARG A 240 -3.16 -2.74 -32.57
C ARG A 240 -3.76 -3.84 -33.46
N LYS A 241 -4.42 -4.84 -32.88
CA LYS A 241 -5.15 -5.87 -33.64
C LYS A 241 -6.27 -5.26 -34.49
N SER A 242 -7.01 -4.30 -33.95
CA SER A 242 -8.06 -3.58 -34.68
C SER A 242 -7.50 -2.72 -35.81
N ILE A 243 -6.38 -2.02 -35.59
CA ILE A 243 -5.72 -1.21 -36.63
C ILE A 243 -5.23 -2.11 -37.76
N ASN A 244 -4.52 -3.20 -37.45
CA ASN A 244 -4.01 -4.12 -38.46
C ASN A 244 -5.16 -4.73 -39.29
N ASN A 245 -6.27 -5.10 -38.63
CA ASN A 245 -7.45 -5.60 -39.34
C ASN A 245 -8.06 -4.54 -40.26
N LYS A 246 -8.18 -3.28 -39.80
CA LYS A 246 -8.73 -2.19 -40.62
C LYS A 246 -7.82 -1.84 -41.80
N VAL A 247 -6.50 -1.78 -41.60
CA VAL A 247 -5.53 -1.56 -42.68
C VAL A 247 -5.54 -2.72 -43.67
N LEU A 248 -5.67 -3.96 -43.21
CA LEU A 248 -5.86 -5.13 -44.09
C LEU A 248 -7.15 -5.01 -44.91
N ILE A 249 -8.24 -4.52 -44.32
CA ILE A 249 -9.50 -4.26 -45.00
C ILE A 249 -9.33 -3.14 -46.04
N ASP A 250 -8.72 -2.01 -45.68
CA ASP A 250 -8.50 -0.87 -46.60
C ASP A 250 -7.53 -1.22 -47.75
N VAL A 251 -6.50 -2.05 -47.48
CA VAL A 251 -5.54 -2.53 -48.50
C VAL A 251 -6.15 -3.60 -49.41
N GLN A 252 -7.14 -4.38 -48.93
CA GLN A 252 -7.89 -5.34 -49.75
C GLN A 252 -9.03 -4.71 -50.56
N LEU A 253 -9.37 -3.44 -50.32
CA LEU A 253 -10.50 -2.74 -50.95
C LEU A 253 -10.09 -1.67 -51.98
N LEU A 254 -8.82 -1.63 -52.42
CA LEU A 254 -8.47 -0.83 -53.60
C LEU A 254 -8.98 -1.54 -54.87
N PRO A 255 -9.71 -0.85 -55.77
CA PRO A 255 -10.57 -1.49 -56.75
C PRO A 255 -9.76 -2.07 -57.92
N LEU A 256 -9.98 -3.35 -58.22
CA LEU A 256 -9.94 -3.85 -59.59
C LEU A 256 -11.40 -4.05 -60.04
N ASP A 257 -11.75 -3.34 -61.12
CA ASP A 257 -12.92 -3.36 -62.02
C ASP A 257 -14.11 -4.34 -61.79
N PRO A 258 -15.33 -4.00 -62.28
CA PRO A 258 -16.55 -3.69 -61.55
C PRO A 258 -17.52 -4.87 -61.47
N SER A 259 -17.08 -6.11 -61.71
CA SER A 259 -17.93 -7.30 -61.64
C SER A 259 -17.65 -8.07 -60.35
N ILE A 260 -18.16 -7.51 -59.25
CA ILE A 260 -18.47 -8.13 -57.96
C ILE A 260 -17.51 -9.25 -57.49
N THR A 261 -16.89 -9.10 -56.32
CA THR A 261 -16.92 -10.18 -55.32
C THR A 261 -16.85 -9.63 -53.90
N ILE A 262 -17.86 -10.01 -53.12
CA ILE A 262 -17.94 -9.81 -51.67
C ILE A 262 -17.45 -11.10 -51.00
N SER A 263 -16.61 -10.98 -49.97
CA SER A 263 -16.59 -12.02 -48.94
C SER A 263 -16.15 -11.47 -47.58
N SER A 264 -17.02 -11.58 -46.58
CA SER A 264 -16.66 -12.15 -45.29
C SER A 264 -17.92 -12.55 -44.51
N GLN A 265 -17.87 -13.72 -43.88
CA GLN A 265 -18.93 -14.25 -43.03
C GLN A 265 -18.83 -13.61 -41.64
N VAL A 266 -19.74 -12.68 -41.33
CA VAL A 266 -20.05 -12.33 -39.93
C VAL A 266 -21.56 -12.24 -39.78
N ARG A 267 -22.16 -13.27 -39.16
CA ARG A 267 -23.59 -13.31 -38.84
C ARG A 267 -23.96 -12.14 -37.92
N GLY A 268 -25.02 -11.41 -38.28
CA GLY A 268 -25.70 -10.45 -37.40
C GLY A 268 -25.28 -8.97 -37.54
N THR A 269 -24.49 -8.61 -38.56
CA THR A 269 -24.12 -7.21 -38.81
C THR A 269 -25.11 -6.59 -39.80
N VAL A 270 -25.69 -5.45 -39.41
CA VAL A 270 -26.49 -4.58 -40.28
C VAL A 270 -25.54 -3.87 -41.23
N VAL A 271 -25.85 -3.86 -42.53
CA VAL A 271 -25.02 -3.25 -43.58
C VAL A 271 -25.71 -2.01 -44.11
N ASP A 272 -25.08 -0.85 -43.92
CA ASP A 272 -25.52 0.43 -44.47
C ASP A 272 -24.65 0.75 -45.70
N ILE A 273 -25.27 0.99 -46.85
CA ILE A 273 -24.60 1.47 -48.08
C ILE A 273 -24.79 2.99 -48.15
N LEU A 274 -23.68 3.72 -48.19
CA LEU A 274 -23.66 5.19 -48.23
C LEU A 274 -23.14 5.70 -49.59
N ASP A 275 -23.59 6.89 -50.00
CA ASP A 275 -22.98 7.59 -51.13
C ASP A 275 -21.65 8.28 -50.74
N LYS A 276 -21.00 8.90 -51.72
CA LYS A 276 -19.75 9.66 -51.56
C LYS A 276 -19.86 10.85 -50.59
N ASP A 277 -21.07 11.31 -50.30
CA ASP A 277 -21.38 12.43 -49.40
C ASP A 277 -21.92 11.92 -48.04
N ASN A 278 -21.81 10.60 -47.77
CA ASN A 278 -22.26 9.87 -46.59
C ASN A 278 -23.78 9.82 -46.36
N ASN A 279 -24.59 10.02 -47.40
CA ASN A 279 -26.04 9.82 -47.29
C ASN A 279 -26.38 8.32 -47.38
N LEU A 280 -27.31 7.87 -46.54
CA LEU A 280 -27.77 6.47 -46.54
C LEU A 280 -28.57 6.17 -47.81
N ILE A 281 -28.10 5.22 -48.61
CA ILE A 281 -28.78 4.76 -49.82
C ILE A 281 -29.60 3.50 -49.52
N TYR A 282 -28.98 2.49 -48.93
CA TYR A 282 -29.63 1.21 -48.61
C TYR A 282 -29.22 0.66 -47.26
N LYS A 283 -30.11 -0.11 -46.64
CA LYS A 283 -29.90 -0.73 -45.34
C LYS A 283 -30.36 -2.19 -45.37
N PHE A 284 -29.44 -3.09 -45.06
CA PHE A 284 -29.69 -4.53 -45.01
C PHE A 284 -29.53 -5.06 -43.60
N ASN A 285 -30.45 -5.91 -43.18
CA ASN A 285 -30.43 -6.50 -41.84
C ASN A 285 -29.36 -7.59 -41.72
N THR A 286 -28.94 -8.18 -42.85
CA THR A 286 -27.87 -9.17 -42.89
C THR A 286 -26.95 -8.91 -44.08
N VAL A 287 -25.70 -9.33 -43.95
CA VAL A 287 -24.72 -9.34 -45.04
C VAL A 287 -25.19 -10.19 -46.22
N SER A 288 -25.97 -11.25 -45.96
CA SER A 288 -26.49 -12.14 -47.02
C SER A 288 -27.46 -11.41 -47.95
N ASP A 289 -28.31 -10.55 -47.40
CA ASP A 289 -29.27 -9.77 -48.17
C ASP A 289 -28.54 -8.70 -49.00
N ALA A 290 -27.50 -8.08 -48.42
CA ALA A 290 -26.67 -7.11 -49.11
C ALA A 290 -25.87 -7.72 -50.28
N CYS A 291 -25.48 -9.00 -50.19
CA CYS A 291 -24.75 -9.68 -51.27
C CYS A 291 -25.62 -10.07 -52.47
N GLN A 292 -26.96 -10.11 -52.31
CA GLN A 292 -27.90 -10.44 -53.39
C GLN A 292 -28.39 -9.20 -54.15
N TYR A 293 -28.06 -8.01 -53.63
CA TYR A 293 -28.36 -6.70 -54.20
C TYR A 293 -27.26 -6.29 -55.19
#